data_AF-A0A1Z4JK67-F1
#
_entry.id   AF-A0A1Z4JK67-F1
#
_cell.length_a   1.000
_cell.length_b   1.000
_cell.length_c   1.000
_cell.angle_alpha   90.00
_cell.angle_beta   90.00
_cell.angle_gamma   90.00
#
_symmetry.space_group_name_H-M   'P 1'
#
loop_
_entity.id
_entity.type
_entity.pdbx_description
1 polymer ?
#
loop_
_entity_poly.entity_id
_entity_poly.type
_entity_poly.pdbx_seq_one_letter_code
_entity_poly.pdbx_strand_id
1 'polypeptide(L)' 'MFTCGGGYRQSEVSGTFQGQDFEYSTLGVNAFLKILAEHQCTCLHLEYDQYPENHVYIIAQKTGSTLS' A
#
# COMPACT_ATOMS: atom_id res chain seq x y z
N MET A 1 8.64 -1.14 4.89
CA MET A 1 8.37 -0.54 3.58
C MET A 1 7.61 -1.56 2.76
N PHE A 2 6.55 -1.15 2.09
CA PHE A 2 5.78 -2.01 1.19
C PHE A 2 5.18 -1.18 0.05
N THR A 3 4.73 -1.85 -1.00
CA THR A 3 3.99 -1.21 -2.10
C THR A 3 2.59 -1.79 -2.21
N CYS A 4 1.67 -1.02 -2.77
CA CYS A 4 0.29 -1.44 -3.01
C CYS A 4 -0.35 -0.63 -4.15
N GLY A 5 -1.51 -1.09 -4.60
CA GLY A 5 -2.32 -0.32 -5.54
C GLY A 5 -2.81 0.99 -4.90
N GLY A 6 -2.54 2.10 -5.56
CA GLY A 6 -2.80 3.49 -5.17
C GLY A 6 -4.25 3.95 -5.25
N GLY A 7 -5.19 3.02 -5.46
CA GLY A 7 -6.62 3.32 -5.40
C GLY A 7 -7.05 3.80 -4.01
N TYR A 8 -8.05 4.68 -3.95
CA TYR A 8 -8.59 5.21 -2.69
C TYR A 8 -9.53 4.22 -1.97
N ARG A 9 -9.98 3.17 -2.67
CA ARG A 9 -10.88 2.11 -2.20
C ARG A 9 -10.33 0.74 -2.56
N GLN A 10 -10.95 -0.29 -2.00
CA GLN A 10 -10.73 -1.66 -2.41
C GLN A 10 -11.02 -1.81 -3.91
N SER A 11 -10.13 -2.48 -4.61
CA SER A 11 -10.30 -2.77 -6.03
C SER A 11 -9.57 -4.06 -6.37
N GLU A 12 -10.14 -4.79 -7.30
CA GLU A 12 -9.47 -5.84 -8.05
C GLU A 12 -8.97 -5.23 -9.36
N VAL A 13 -7.80 -5.67 -9.81
CA VAL A 13 -7.19 -5.24 -11.05
C VAL A 13 -6.67 -6.48 -11.76
N SER A 14 -7.13 -6.65 -12.99
CA SER A 14 -6.64 -7.63 -13.94
C SER A 14 -5.76 -6.94 -14.98
N GLY A 15 -4.71 -7.63 -15.43
CA GLY A 15 -3.84 -7.11 -16.48
C GLY A 15 -2.99 -8.19 -17.12
N THR A 16 -2.27 -7.83 -18.17
CA THR A 16 -1.32 -8.71 -18.83
C THR A 16 0.05 -8.04 -18.83
N PHE A 17 1.07 -8.70 -18.27
CA PHE A 17 2.43 -8.21 -18.24
C PHE A 17 3.37 -9.26 -18.86
N GLN A 18 4.13 -8.84 -19.87
CA GLN A 18 4.98 -9.75 -20.67
C GLN A 18 4.25 -11.01 -21.17
N GLY A 19 2.98 -10.88 -21.54
CA GLY A 19 2.16 -11.99 -22.05
C GLY A 19 1.64 -12.94 -20.97
N GLN A 20 1.81 -12.62 -19.69
CA GLN A 20 1.19 -13.35 -18.58
C GLN A 20 0.06 -12.52 -17.98
N ASP A 21 -1.11 -13.13 -17.86
CA ASP A 21 -2.23 -12.53 -17.15
C ASP A 21 -1.98 -12.58 -15.64
N PHE A 22 -2.27 -11.48 -14.97
CA PHE A 22 -2.14 -11.34 -13.53
C PHE A 22 -3.37 -10.64 -12.97
N GLU A 23 -3.73 -11.09 -11.77
CA GLU A 23 -4.83 -10.56 -10.97
C GLU A 23 -4.23 -10.08 -9.65
N TYR A 24 -4.56 -8.87 -9.23
CA TYR A 24 -4.20 -8.39 -7.91
C TYR A 24 -5.32 -7.55 -7.30
N SER A 25 -5.44 -7.64 -5.98
CA SER A 25 -6.40 -6.83 -5.22
C SER A 25 -5.63 -5.86 -4.34
N THR A 26 -6.15 -4.65 -4.20
CA THR A 26 -5.67 -3.66 -3.21
C THR A 26 -6.77 -3.36 -2.22
N LEU A 27 -6.40 -3.11 -0.96
CA LEU A 27 -7.33 -2.56 0.04
C LEU A 27 -7.61 -1.08 -0.19
N GLY A 28 -6.75 -0.43 -0.98
CA GLY A 28 -6.69 1.00 -1.15
C GLY A 28 -5.87 1.70 -0.08
N VAL A 29 -5.27 2.83 -0.45
CA VAL A 29 -4.30 3.58 0.36
C VAL A 29 -4.86 3.93 1.74
N ASN A 30 -6.11 4.38 1.81
CA ASN A 30 -6.76 4.77 3.07
C ASN A 30 -6.92 3.60 4.05
N ALA A 31 -7.22 2.40 3.54
CA ALA A 31 -7.35 1.22 4.39
C ALA A 31 -5.98 0.81 4.97
N PHE A 32 -4.91 0.86 4.15
CA PHE A 32 -3.56 0.60 4.63
C PHE A 32 -3.11 1.61 5.69
N LEU A 33 -3.35 2.91 5.48
CA LEU A 33 -3.01 3.95 6.47
C LEU A 33 -3.77 3.75 7.79
N LYS A 34 -5.04 3.36 7.73
CA LYS A 34 -5.84 3.03 8.91
C LYS A 34 -5.25 1.84 9.67
N ILE A 35 -4.92 0.75 8.98
CA ILE A 35 -4.30 -0.43 9.59
C ILE A 35 -2.96 -0.07 10.24
N LEU A 36 -2.13 0.74 9.57
CA LEU A 36 -0.88 1.20 10.16
C LEU A 36 -1.11 1.95 11.47
N ALA A 37 -2.07 2.88 11.51
CA ALA A 37 -2.41 3.62 12.72
C ALA A 37 -2.91 2.69 13.86
N GLU A 38 -3.78 1.72 13.56
CA GLU A 38 -4.30 0.75 14.52
C GLU A 38 -3.20 -0.11 15.16
N HIS A 39 -2.14 -0.41 14.41
CA HIS A 39 -1.00 -1.21 14.85
C HIS A 39 0.19 -0.41 15.40
N GLN A 40 -0.04 0.85 15.79
CA GLN A 40 1.00 1.75 16.30
C GLN A 40 2.17 1.90 15.32
N CYS A 41 1.86 2.11 14.04
CA CYS A 41 2.83 2.46 13.02
C CYS A 41 2.55 3.88 12.50
N THR A 42 3.58 4.71 12.45
CA THR A 42 3.53 6.04 11.83
C THR A 42 3.95 5.91 10.37
N CYS A 43 3.13 6.44 9.46
CA CYS A 43 3.51 6.63 8.05
C CYS A 43 4.53 7.78 7.98
N LEU A 44 5.75 7.49 7.54
CA LEU A 44 6.82 8.46 7.37
C LEU A 44 6.86 9.01 5.94
N HIS A 45 6.49 8.18 4.96
CA HIS A 45 6.51 8.55 3.54
C HIS A 45 5.46 7.78 2.76
N LEU A 46 4.84 8.46 1.80
CA LEU A 46 3.91 7.90 0.85
C LEU A 46 4.08 8.65 -0.47
N GLU A 47 4.32 7.93 -1.57
CA GLU A 47 4.37 8.51 -2.91
C GLU A 47 3.85 7.57 -3.98
N TYR A 48 3.45 8.17 -5.10
CA TYR A 48 3.18 7.49 -6.36
C TYR A 48 4.45 7.55 -7.22
N ASP A 49 4.99 6.40 -7.60
CA ASP A 49 6.33 6.26 -8.21
C ASP A 49 6.32 5.66 -9.62
N GLN A 50 5.16 5.25 -10.15
CA GLN A 50 5.04 4.60 -11.47
C GLN A 50 3.95 5.20 -12.36
N TYR A 51 4.03 6.49 -12.71
CA TYR A 51 3.07 7.05 -13.68
C TYR A 51 3.13 6.31 -15.04
N PRO A 52 1.99 5.96 -15.69
CA PRO A 52 0.60 6.30 -15.33
C PRO A 52 -0.10 5.30 -14.39
N GLU A 53 0.59 4.24 -13.96
CA GLU A 53 0.03 3.24 -13.05
C GLU A 53 -0.24 3.84 -11.67
N ASN A 54 -1.37 3.44 -11.08
CA ASN A 54 -1.70 3.79 -9.70
C ASN A 54 -0.94 2.85 -8.75
N HIS A 55 0.38 2.97 -8.70
CA HIS A 55 1.24 2.27 -7.75
C HIS A 55 1.68 3.25 -6.66
N VAL A 56 1.68 2.79 -5.41
CA VAL A 56 2.11 3.56 -4.24
C VAL A 56 3.08 2.73 -3.44
N TYR A 57 4.14 3.36 -2.93
CA TYR A 57 4.90 2.77 -1.84
C TYR A 57 4.79 3.59 -0.56
N ILE A 58 4.87 2.87 0.56
CA ILE A 58 4.72 3.43 1.90
C ILE A 58 5.92 3.01 2.75
N ILE A 59 6.54 3.99 3.39
CA ILE A 59 7.50 3.77 4.48
C ILE A 59 6.77 4.08 5.78
N ALA A 60 6.66 3.07 6.65
CA ALA A 60 6.07 3.21 7.97
C ALA A 60 7.02 2.65 9.04
N GLN A 61 6.97 3.24 10.23
CA GLN A 61 7.77 2.87 11.39
C GLN A 61 6.86 2.51 12.56
N LYS A 62 7.13 1.37 13.20
CA LYS A 62 6.45 0.99 14.44
C LYS A 62 6.90 1.90 15.58
N THR A 63 5.96 2.58 16.22
CA THR A 63 6.18 3.49 17.35
C THR A 63 5.90 2.84 18.70
N GLY A 64 5.24 1.68 18.70
CA GLY A 64 5.03 0.85 19.88
C GLY A 64 6.24 -0.03 20.20
N SER A 65 7.18 0.49 20.99
CA SER A 65 8.14 -0.31 21.74
C SER A 65 8.28 0.25 23.16
N THR A 66 7.50 -0.30 24.09
CA THR A 66 7.92 -0.34 25.49
C THR A 66 8.31 -1.78 25.75
N LEU A 67 9.59 -1.99 26.09
CA LEU A 67 10.02 -3.21 26.77
C LEU A 67 9.11 -3.38 28.00
N SER A 68 8.29 -4.45 28.02
CA SER A 68 7.63 -4.94 29.23
C SER A 68 8.49 -6.01 29.87
#